data_AF-A0A151HHT7-F1
#
_entry.id   AF-A0A151HHT7-F1
#
_cell.length_a   1.000
_cell.length_b   1.000
_cell.length_c   1.000
_cell.angle_alpha   90.00
_cell.angle_beta   90.00
_cell.angle_gamma   90.00
#
_symmetry.space_group_name_H-M   'P 1'
#
loop_
_entity.id
_entity.type
_entity.pdbx_description
1 polymer ?
#
loop_
_entity_poly.entity_id
_entity_poly.type
_entity_poly.pdbx_seq_one_letter_code
_entity_poly.pdbx_strand_id
1 'polypeptide(L)'
;MFGALAGHLQRAKRQLLMEQSTDLAHKQKQQEERVAQKLAMSQKNIAKIARLEWEERRQQEQLRLEEVSTELSNKENELMRLHLAKHYKNMEVFIGTEAQPTLFWAPAKWDDATRRLQEQTKLWIRTKIEHIEETDYTYRPQGSAAGREDRESSEVKAEGETVAAGEDERAMCTELDTSEPRATKKGLSADSDDASDKVSETKS
;
A
#
# COMPACT_ATOMS: atom_id res chain seq x y z
N MET A 1 49.12 38.25 47.87
CA MET A 1 47.68 38.41 48.20
C MET A 1 46.83 37.14 48.00
N PHE A 2 47.40 35.95 47.81
CA PHE A 2 46.63 34.72 47.54
C PHE A 2 46.16 33.94 48.79
N GLY A 3 46.75 34.19 49.97
CA GLY A 3 46.40 33.46 51.20
C GLY A 3 45.01 33.77 51.77
N ALA A 4 44.52 35.00 51.62
CA ALA A 4 43.20 35.40 52.12
C ALA A 4 42.03 34.74 51.34
N LEU A 5 42.22 34.52 50.03
CA LEU A 5 41.26 33.87 49.15
C LEU A 5 41.17 32.37 49.44
N ALA A 6 42.31 31.70 49.63
CA ALA A 6 42.36 30.28 49.99
C ALA A 6 41.72 30.01 51.37
N GLY A 7 41.89 30.92 52.33
CA GLY A 7 41.22 30.86 53.63
C GLY A 7 39.70 31.02 53.55
N HIS A 8 39.21 31.96 52.73
CA HIS A 8 37.76 32.10 52.46
C HIS A 8 37.19 30.86 51.76
N LEU A 9 37.90 30.28 50.79
CA LEU A 9 37.51 29.03 50.12
C LEU A 9 37.42 27.86 51.09
N GLN A 10 38.39 27.70 52.01
CA GLN A 10 38.32 26.67 53.04
C GLN A 10 37.16 26.90 54.03
N ARG A 11 36.88 28.15 54.39
CA ARG A 11 35.78 28.51 55.29
C ARG A 11 34.43 28.26 54.64
N ALA A 12 34.26 28.67 53.39
CA ALA A 12 33.08 28.37 52.58
C ALA A 12 32.89 26.85 52.39
N LYS A 13 33.96 26.09 52.14
CA LYS A 13 33.92 24.63 52.06
C LYS A 13 33.47 23.98 53.38
N ARG A 14 33.97 24.45 54.52
CA ARG A 14 33.55 23.95 55.85
C ARG A 14 32.09 24.31 56.17
N GLN A 15 31.66 25.52 55.82
CA GLN A 15 30.27 25.94 55.98
C GLN A 15 29.32 25.11 55.10
N LEU A 16 29.70 24.84 53.86
CA LEU A 16 28.90 24.01 52.94
C LEU A 16 28.78 22.56 53.43
N LEU A 17 29.85 22.00 54.01
CA LEU A 17 29.81 20.66 54.62
C LEU A 17 28.94 20.62 55.88
N MET A 18 29.00 21.67 56.71
CA MET A 18 28.13 21.81 57.88
C MET A 18 26.68 21.93 57.47
N GLU A 19 26.35 22.79 56.51
CA GLU A 19 25.01 22.95 55.95
C GLU A 19 24.48 21.65 55.34
N GLN A 20 25.32 20.90 54.60
CA GLN A 20 24.95 19.57 54.09
C GLN A 20 24.61 18.55 55.18
N SER A 21 25.24 18.65 56.34
CA SER A 21 25.01 17.74 57.47
C SER A 21 23.82 18.14 58.36
N THR A 22 23.18 19.29 58.11
CA THR A 22 22.02 19.73 58.89
C THR A 22 20.75 18.96 58.54
N ASP A 23 19.88 18.75 59.53
CA ASP A 23 18.55 18.15 59.35
C ASP A 23 17.70 18.86 58.29
N LEU A 24 17.93 20.16 58.09
CA LEU A 24 17.25 20.98 57.10
C LEU A 24 17.62 20.56 55.67
N ALA A 25 18.92 20.37 55.40
CA ALA A 25 19.40 19.86 54.12
C ALA A 25 18.87 18.45 53.84
N HIS A 26 18.77 17.60 54.88
CA HIS A 26 18.24 16.26 54.70
C HIS A 26 16.74 16.25 54.35
N LYS A 27 15.95 17.13 54.98
CA LYS A 27 14.52 17.33 54.66
C LYS A 27 14.31 17.91 53.26
N GLN A 28 15.13 18.88 52.85
CA GLN A 28 15.09 19.44 51.49
C GLN A 28 15.38 18.35 50.45
N LYS A 29 16.44 17.57 50.65
CA LYS A 29 16.78 16.44 49.76
C LYS A 29 15.64 15.42 49.64
N GLN A 30 14.99 15.06 50.74
CA GLN A 30 13.82 14.15 50.70
C GLN A 30 12.63 14.76 49.94
N GLN A 31 12.41 16.07 50.04
CA GLN A 31 11.36 16.75 49.28
C GLN A 31 11.70 16.80 47.79
N GLU A 32 12.95 17.11 47.44
CA GLU A 32 13.45 17.08 46.07
C GLU A 32 13.33 15.68 45.45
N GLU A 33 13.70 14.63 46.18
CA GLU A 33 13.54 13.24 45.73
C GLU A 33 12.07 12.89 45.48
N ARG A 34 11.14 13.30 46.37
CA ARG A 34 9.71 13.08 46.18
C ARG A 34 9.16 13.83 44.96
N VAL A 35 9.62 15.07 44.74
CA VAL A 35 9.23 15.86 43.56
C VAL A 35 9.79 15.21 42.30
N ALA A 36 11.07 14.81 42.30
CA ALA A 36 11.70 14.13 41.19
C ALA A 36 11.00 12.80 40.84
N GLN A 37 10.59 12.01 41.84
CA GLN A 37 9.81 10.80 41.63
C GLN A 37 8.44 11.09 41.00
N LYS A 38 7.73 12.12 41.48
CA LYS A 38 6.45 12.53 40.89
C LYS A 38 6.61 13.00 39.44
N LEU A 39 7.65 13.78 39.15
CA LEU A 39 7.98 14.22 37.79
C LEU A 39 8.36 13.05 36.88
N ALA A 40 9.16 12.10 37.37
CA ALA A 40 9.50 10.90 36.61
C ALA A 40 8.26 10.04 36.30
N MET A 41 7.34 9.91 37.25
CA MET A 41 6.07 9.21 37.03
C MET A 41 5.16 9.96 36.05
N SER A 42 5.05 11.28 36.15
CA SER A 42 4.24 12.06 35.20
C SER A 42 4.82 11.99 33.79
N GLN A 43 6.14 12.11 33.64
CA GLN A 43 6.83 11.97 32.35
C GLN A 43 6.59 10.60 31.72
N LYS A 44 6.67 9.52 32.51
CA LYS A 44 6.35 8.16 32.03
C LYS A 44 4.90 8.04 31.59
N ASN A 45 3.97 8.65 32.31
CA ASN A 45 2.55 8.63 31.93
C ASN A 45 2.29 9.42 30.65
N ILE A 46 2.90 10.61 30.51
CA ILE A 46 2.81 11.43 29.28
C ILE A 46 3.37 10.64 28.08
N ALA A 47 4.52 10.00 28.24
CA ALA A 47 5.11 9.19 27.16
C ALA A 47 4.23 8.00 26.76
N LYS A 48 3.58 7.34 27.74
CA LYS A 48 2.63 6.25 27.46
C LYS A 48 1.40 6.75 26.71
N ILE A 49 0.82 7.87 27.13
CA ILE A 49 -0.35 8.47 26.48
C ILE A 49 0.01 8.85 25.04
N ALA A 50 1.13 9.54 24.83
CA ALA A 50 1.59 9.92 23.50
C ALA A 50 1.80 8.71 22.58
N ARG A 51 2.30 7.59 23.13
CA ARG A 51 2.46 6.35 22.37
C ARG A 51 1.12 5.75 21.96
N LEU A 52 0.15 5.68 22.87
CA LEU A 52 -1.18 5.15 22.58
C LEU A 52 -1.90 6.01 21.54
N GLU A 53 -1.88 7.33 21.69
CA GLU A 53 -2.47 8.25 20.72
C GLU A 53 -1.84 8.10 19.33
N TRP A 54 -0.52 7.90 19.27
CA TRP A 54 0.17 7.66 18.02
C TRP A 54 -0.21 6.32 17.38
N GLU A 55 -0.30 5.25 18.18
CA GLU A 55 -0.73 3.92 17.71
C GLU A 55 -2.19 3.97 17.21
N GLU A 56 -3.09 4.66 17.92
CA GLU A 56 -4.48 4.86 17.50
C GLU A 56 -4.60 5.66 16.19
N ARG A 57 -3.87 6.78 16.07
CA ARG A 57 -3.84 7.56 14.82
C ARG A 57 -3.34 6.72 13.66
N ARG A 58 -2.29 5.92 13.89
CA ARG A 58 -1.72 5.05 12.85
C ARG A 58 -2.72 4.00 12.39
N GLN A 59 -3.46 3.38 13.31
CA GLN A 59 -4.51 2.42 12.97
C GLN A 59 -5.63 3.08 12.17
N GLN A 60 -6.08 4.27 12.59
CA GLN A 60 -7.10 5.02 11.86
C GLN A 60 -6.64 5.42 10.46
N GLU A 61 -5.39 5.83 10.29
CA GLU A 61 -4.80 6.14 8.99
C GLU A 61 -4.70 4.91 8.10
N GLN A 62 -4.33 3.75 8.66
CA GLN A 62 -4.30 2.48 7.92
C GLN A 62 -5.68 2.10 7.40
N LEU A 63 -6.71 2.14 8.26
CA LEU A 63 -8.08 1.83 7.84
C LEU A 63 -8.57 2.77 6.75
N ARG A 64 -8.29 4.08 6.88
CA ARG A 64 -8.63 5.07 5.84
C ARG A 64 -7.91 4.80 4.52
N LEU A 65 -6.64 4.41 4.58
CA LEU A 65 -5.87 4.06 3.37
C LEU A 65 -6.43 2.81 2.71
N GLU A 66 -6.84 1.81 3.48
CA GLU A 66 -7.49 0.60 2.98
C GLU A 66 -8.83 0.95 2.30
N GLU A 67 -9.70 1.72 2.96
CA GLU A 67 -10.95 2.22 2.38
C GLU A 67 -10.71 2.93 1.05
N VAL A 68 -9.83 3.93 1.03
CA VAL A 68 -9.49 4.68 -0.19
C VAL A 68 -8.93 3.77 -1.27
N SER A 69 -8.11 2.77 -0.92
CA SER A 69 -7.56 1.82 -1.89
C SER A 69 -8.64 0.94 -2.52
N THR A 70 -9.62 0.49 -1.73
CA THR A 70 -10.74 -0.31 -2.24
C THR A 70 -11.66 0.51 -3.12
N GLU A 71 -11.94 1.76 -2.75
CA GLU A 71 -12.70 2.69 -3.57
C GLU A 71 -12.00 3.00 -4.89
N LEU A 72 -10.68 3.19 -4.86
CA LEU A 72 -9.90 3.46 -6.07
C LEU A 72 -9.94 2.26 -7.01
N SER A 73 -9.73 1.05 -6.50
CA SER A 73 -9.84 -0.19 -7.28
C SER A 73 -11.23 -0.37 -7.90
N ASN A 74 -12.30 -0.06 -7.15
CA ASN A 74 -13.66 -0.09 -7.67
C ASN A 74 -13.86 0.92 -8.82
N LYS A 75 -13.36 2.15 -8.66
CA LYS A 75 -13.42 3.18 -9.71
C LYS A 75 -12.62 2.78 -10.96
N GLU A 76 -11.46 2.14 -10.79
CA GLU A 76 -10.68 1.59 -11.91
C GLU A 76 -11.46 0.51 -12.66
N ASN A 77 -12.12 -0.41 -11.94
CA ASN A 77 -12.96 -1.43 -12.53
C ASN A 77 -14.18 -0.84 -13.26
N GLU A 78 -14.81 0.20 -12.70
CA GLU A 78 -15.89 0.94 -13.36
C GLU A 78 -15.41 1.60 -14.66
N LEU A 79 -14.25 2.24 -14.64
CA LEU A 79 -13.64 2.85 -15.83
C LEU A 79 -13.33 1.79 -16.89
N MET A 80 -12.78 0.64 -16.49
CA MET A 80 -12.54 -0.48 -17.39
C MET A 80 -13.84 -0.98 -18.02
N ARG A 81 -14.91 -1.15 -17.22
CA ARG A 81 -16.24 -1.55 -17.70
C ARG A 81 -16.78 -0.58 -18.76
N LEU A 82 -16.74 0.71 -18.47
CA LEU A 82 -17.17 1.76 -19.40
C LEU A 82 -16.33 1.77 -20.68
N HIS A 83 -15.02 1.55 -20.56
CA HIS A 83 -14.12 1.48 -21.71
C HIS A 83 -14.44 0.28 -22.60
N LEU A 84 -14.67 -0.90 -22.01
CA LEU A 84 -15.06 -2.10 -22.74
C LEU A 84 -16.40 -1.92 -23.45
N ALA A 85 -17.42 -1.40 -22.77
CA ALA A 85 -18.72 -1.12 -23.37
C ALA A 85 -18.59 -0.12 -24.54
N LYS A 86 -17.80 0.94 -24.36
CA LYS A 86 -17.52 1.91 -25.43
C LYS A 86 -16.78 1.27 -26.60
N HIS A 87 -15.81 0.40 -26.34
CA HIS A 87 -15.07 -0.32 -27.37
C HIS A 87 -16.02 -1.17 -28.22
N TYR A 88 -16.83 -2.01 -27.59
CA TYR A 88 -17.82 -2.85 -28.28
C TYR A 88 -18.84 -2.03 -29.06
N LYS A 89 -19.31 -0.90 -28.51
CA LYS A 89 -20.21 0.02 -29.22
C LYS A 89 -19.59 0.57 -30.52
N ASN A 90 -18.29 0.85 -30.52
CA ASN A 90 -17.58 1.29 -31.73
C ASN A 90 -17.44 0.15 -32.76
N MET A 91 -17.54 -1.10 -32.33
CA MET A 91 -17.39 -2.28 -33.18
C MET A 91 -18.67 -2.65 -33.93
N GLU A 92 -19.82 -2.03 -33.63
CA GLU A 92 -21.12 -2.28 -34.27
C GLU A 92 -21.12 -2.10 -35.80
N VAL A 93 -20.14 -1.37 -36.33
CA VAL A 93 -19.99 -1.11 -37.76
C VAL A 93 -19.37 -2.29 -38.51
N PHE A 94 -18.67 -3.19 -37.80
CA PHE A 94 -17.92 -4.30 -38.39
C PHE A 94 -18.71 -5.61 -38.36
N ILE A 95 -18.27 -6.57 -39.17
CA ILE A 95 -18.75 -7.95 -39.19
C ILE A 95 -17.81 -8.79 -38.33
N GLY A 96 -18.36 -9.53 -37.37
CA GLY A 96 -17.63 -10.46 -36.51
C GLY A 96 -17.57 -11.86 -37.10
N THR A 97 -16.43 -12.54 -36.97
CA THR A 97 -16.31 -13.97 -37.31
C THR A 97 -16.79 -14.86 -36.16
N GLU A 98 -17.34 -16.02 -36.47
CA GLU A 98 -17.75 -17.01 -35.45
C GLU A 98 -16.56 -17.72 -34.78
N ALA A 99 -15.35 -17.59 -35.33
CA ALA A 99 -14.14 -18.18 -34.77
C ALA A 99 -13.69 -17.49 -33.47
N GLN A 100 -12.90 -18.22 -32.66
CA GLN A 100 -12.20 -17.69 -31.49
C GLN A 100 -10.69 -17.64 -31.78
N PRO A 101 -10.03 -16.47 -31.72
CA PRO A 101 -10.57 -15.17 -31.35
C PRO A 101 -11.50 -14.56 -32.42
N THR A 102 -12.53 -13.83 -31.98
CA THR A 102 -13.46 -13.13 -32.89
C THR A 102 -12.71 -12.02 -33.61
N LEU A 103 -12.63 -12.11 -34.94
CA LEU A 103 -12.05 -11.10 -35.80
C LEU A 103 -13.15 -10.20 -36.35
N PHE A 104 -12.85 -8.90 -36.45
CA PHE A 104 -13.76 -7.90 -36.97
C PHE A 104 -13.21 -7.34 -38.27
N TRP A 105 -14.06 -7.31 -39.30
CA TRP A 105 -13.69 -6.82 -40.61
C TRP A 105 -14.84 -6.04 -41.24
N ALA A 106 -14.53 -5.19 -42.21
CA ALA A 106 -15.52 -4.44 -42.98
C ALA A 106 -15.27 -4.68 -44.48
N PRO A 107 -16.31 -5.00 -45.27
CA PRO A 107 -16.16 -5.14 -46.70
C PRO A 107 -15.96 -3.78 -47.37
N ALA A 108 -15.27 -3.76 -48.51
CA ALA A 108 -15.12 -2.55 -49.32
C ALA A 108 -16.45 -2.08 -49.95
N LYS A 109 -17.40 -3.00 -50.18
CA LYS A 109 -18.74 -2.74 -50.70
C LYS A 109 -19.76 -3.54 -49.91
N TRP A 110 -20.91 -2.94 -49.61
CA TRP A 110 -21.95 -3.55 -48.79
C TRP A 110 -23.02 -4.20 -49.66
N ASP A 111 -23.11 -5.52 -49.59
CA ASP A 111 -24.18 -6.33 -50.17
C ASP A 111 -25.21 -6.74 -49.10
N ASP A 112 -26.41 -7.14 -49.51
CA ASP A 112 -27.48 -7.55 -48.60
C ASP A 112 -27.07 -8.69 -47.65
N ALA A 113 -26.26 -9.64 -48.14
CA ALA A 113 -25.70 -10.71 -47.31
C ALA A 113 -24.76 -10.16 -46.21
N THR A 114 -23.88 -9.22 -46.56
CA THR A 114 -22.96 -8.60 -45.60
C THR A 114 -23.67 -7.69 -44.60
N ARG A 115 -24.80 -7.08 -44.99
CA ARG A 115 -25.66 -6.31 -44.07
C ARG A 115 -26.33 -7.21 -43.03
N ARG A 116 -26.82 -8.38 -43.44
CA ARG A 116 -27.38 -9.37 -42.50
C ARG A 116 -26.34 -9.84 -41.47
N LEU A 117 -25.12 -10.13 -41.93
CA LEU A 117 -23.99 -10.48 -41.05
C LEU A 117 -23.64 -9.34 -40.07
N GLN A 118 -23.70 -8.09 -40.52
CA GLN A 118 -23.52 -6.92 -39.65
C GLN A 118 -24.63 -6.81 -38.61
N GLU A 119 -25.89 -7.03 -38.98
CA GLU A 119 -27.02 -7.01 -38.04
C GLU A 119 -26.91 -8.10 -36.98
N GLN A 120 -26.49 -9.31 -37.37
CA GLN A 120 -26.18 -10.39 -36.42
C GLN A 120 -25.05 -10.00 -35.47
N THR A 121 -23.98 -9.39 -35.99
CA THR A 121 -22.86 -8.91 -35.18
C THR A 121 -23.31 -7.83 -34.20
N LYS A 122 -24.18 -6.90 -34.62
CA LYS A 122 -24.76 -5.86 -33.74
C LYS A 122 -25.55 -6.46 -32.59
N LEU A 123 -26.35 -7.49 -32.85
CA LEU A 123 -27.10 -8.19 -31.80
C LEU A 123 -26.14 -8.84 -30.79
N TRP A 124 -25.13 -9.56 -31.29
CA TRP A 124 -24.11 -10.18 -30.44
C TRP A 124 -23.36 -9.14 -29.58
N ILE A 125 -22.97 -8.01 -30.18
CA ILE A 125 -22.31 -6.90 -29.48
C ILE A 125 -23.20 -6.34 -28.37
N ARG A 126 -24.49 -6.11 -28.64
CA ARG A 126 -25.44 -5.61 -27.63
C ARG A 126 -25.56 -6.56 -26.46
N THR A 127 -25.72 -7.86 -26.72
CA THR A 127 -25.75 -8.88 -25.67
C THR A 127 -24.44 -8.88 -24.88
N LYS A 128 -23.27 -8.69 -25.52
CA LYS A 128 -22.00 -8.57 -24.81
C LYS A 128 -21.92 -7.32 -23.93
N ILE A 129 -22.43 -6.18 -24.40
CA ILE A 129 -22.50 -4.96 -23.61
C ILE A 129 -23.41 -5.17 -22.40
N GLU A 130 -24.60 -5.76 -22.58
CA GLU A 130 -25.52 -6.10 -21.49
C GLU A 130 -24.83 -6.98 -20.44
N HIS A 131 -24.12 -8.04 -20.86
CA HIS A 131 -23.37 -8.89 -19.93
C HIS A 131 -22.26 -8.12 -19.19
N ILE A 132 -21.56 -7.22 -19.87
CA ILE A 132 -20.53 -6.38 -19.24
C ILE A 132 -21.16 -5.39 -18.24
N GLU A 133 -22.36 -4.89 -18.51
CA GLU A 133 -23.05 -3.98 -17.61
C GLU A 133 -23.60 -4.69 -16.37
N GLU A 134 -24.09 -5.92 -16.54
CA GLU A 134 -24.63 -6.79 -15.48
C GLU A 134 -23.55 -7.47 -14.62
N THR A 135 -22.34 -7.64 -15.14
CA THR A 135 -21.26 -8.30 -14.39
C THR A 135 -20.77 -7.37 -13.27
N ASP A 136 -20.84 -7.87 -12.04
CA ASP A 136 -20.28 -7.18 -10.87
C ASP A 136 -18.75 -7.26 -10.87
N TYR A 137 -18.08 -6.22 -11.34
CA TYR A 137 -16.62 -6.05 -11.27
C TYR A 137 -16.14 -5.44 -9.94
N THR A 138 -16.94 -5.53 -8.87
CA THR A 138 -16.56 -4.96 -7.58
C THR A 138 -15.32 -5.66 -7.04
N TYR A 139 -14.32 -4.87 -6.65
CA TYR A 139 -13.09 -5.38 -6.08
C TYR A 139 -13.35 -5.90 -4.67
N ARG A 140 -13.24 -7.23 -4.51
CA ARG A 140 -13.26 -7.87 -3.21
C ARG A 140 -11.82 -8.19 -2.80
N PRO A 141 -11.23 -7.50 -1.81
CA PRO A 141 -9.89 -7.83 -1.36
C PRO A 141 -9.86 -9.28 -0.88
N GLN A 142 -9.01 -10.11 -1.50
CA GLN A 142 -8.73 -11.48 -1.07
C GLN A 142 -8.00 -11.42 0.28
N GLY A 143 -8.76 -11.32 1.36
CA GLY A 143 -8.24 -11.18 2.73
C GLY A 143 -9.33 -11.01 3.79
N SER A 144 -10.51 -10.48 3.44
CA SER A 144 -11.68 -10.49 4.32
C SER A 144 -12.45 -11.81 4.17
N ALA A 145 -11.87 -12.90 4.64
CA ALA A 145 -12.55 -14.19 4.77
C ALA A 145 -13.57 -14.15 5.92
N ALA A 146 -14.71 -13.52 5.67
CA ALA A 146 -15.94 -13.73 6.41
C ALA A 146 -17.05 -13.91 5.38
N GLY A 147 -17.49 -15.15 5.15
CA GLY A 147 -18.53 -15.48 4.18
C GLY A 147 -18.01 -16.06 2.87
N ARG A 148 -17.35 -17.23 2.97
CA ARG A 148 -17.30 -18.20 1.87
C ARG A 148 -18.36 -19.25 2.20
N GLU A 149 -19.62 -18.91 1.98
CA GLU A 149 -20.71 -19.87 1.88
C GLU A 149 -21.28 -19.77 0.45
N ASP A 150 -21.44 -20.94 -0.14
CA ASP A 150 -22.30 -21.25 -1.28
C ASP A 150 -21.92 -20.74 -2.68
N ARG A 151 -20.96 -21.43 -3.31
CA ARG A 151 -21.19 -22.02 -4.65
C ARG A 151 -20.04 -22.92 -5.10
N GLU A 152 -20.12 -24.20 -4.80
CA GLU A 152 -19.46 -25.23 -5.63
C GLU A 152 -20.10 -26.59 -5.39
N SER A 153 -21.13 -26.91 -6.18
CA SER A 153 -21.58 -28.27 -6.50
C SER A 153 -22.57 -28.20 -7.66
N SER A 154 -22.04 -28.04 -8.88
CA SER A 154 -22.66 -28.67 -10.04
C SER A 154 -21.61 -29.53 -10.70
N GLU A 155 -21.54 -30.78 -10.25
CA GLU A 155 -20.94 -31.89 -10.98
C GLU A 155 -21.56 -31.94 -12.39
N VAL A 156 -20.77 -31.67 -13.41
CA VAL A 156 -21.03 -32.20 -14.74
C VAL A 156 -20.19 -33.46 -14.88
N LYS A 157 -20.88 -34.58 -14.71
CA LYS A 157 -20.45 -35.92 -15.11
C LYS A 157 -20.03 -35.89 -16.59
N ALA A 158 -18.74 -36.06 -16.87
CA ALA A 158 -18.25 -36.49 -18.17
C ALA A 158 -17.48 -37.80 -17.94
N GLU A 159 -18.21 -38.91 -17.99
CA GLU A 159 -17.64 -40.25 -18.13
C GLU A 159 -16.98 -40.35 -19.51
N GLY A 160 -15.74 -40.83 -19.53
CA GLY A 160 -14.91 -40.92 -20.72
C GLY A 160 -15.13 -42.20 -21.53
N GLU A 161 -14.53 -42.22 -22.72
CA GLU A 161 -14.11 -43.46 -23.36
C GLU A 161 -12.85 -43.21 -24.21
N THR A 162 -11.86 -44.07 -23.97
CA THR A 162 -10.49 -44.08 -24.48
C THR A 162 -10.34 -45.02 -25.67
N VAL A 163 -9.62 -44.64 -26.75
CA VAL A 163 -8.80 -45.54 -27.62
C VAL A 163 -7.79 -44.63 -28.37
N ALA A 164 -6.50 -44.58 -28.05
CA ALA A 164 -5.35 -45.47 -28.37
C ALA A 164 -4.70 -45.28 -29.77
N ALA A 165 -3.36 -45.40 -29.78
CA ALA A 165 -2.36 -45.39 -30.87
C ALA A 165 -1.86 -44.01 -31.33
N GLY A 166 -0.56 -43.68 -31.37
CA GLY A 166 0.69 -44.40 -31.10
C GLY A 166 1.85 -43.65 -31.79
N GLU A 167 3.02 -43.61 -31.13
CA GLU A 167 4.40 -43.58 -31.69
C GLU A 167 4.78 -42.38 -32.63
N ASP A 168 5.97 -41.77 -32.66
CA ASP A 168 7.30 -41.95 -32.07
C ASP A 168 8.15 -40.67 -32.39
N GLU A 169 9.40 -40.64 -31.92
CA GLU A 169 10.55 -39.84 -32.39
C GLU A 169 10.95 -38.50 -31.70
N ARG A 170 11.85 -38.67 -30.71
CA ARG A 170 13.26 -38.18 -30.67
C ARG A 170 13.65 -36.76 -31.13
N ALA A 171 14.24 -36.01 -30.19
CA ALA A 171 15.60 -35.42 -30.21
C ALA A 171 15.71 -34.39 -29.07
N MET A 172 16.38 -34.62 -27.93
CA MET A 172 17.83 -34.61 -27.69
C MET A 172 18.56 -33.39 -28.26
N CYS A 173 18.76 -32.37 -27.42
CA CYS A 173 19.99 -31.57 -27.42
C CYS A 173 20.25 -31.00 -26.01
N THR A 174 21.42 -31.38 -25.52
CA THR A 174 22.11 -31.08 -24.28
C THR A 174 22.71 -29.67 -24.26
N GLU A 175 22.72 -29.10 -23.04
CA GLU A 175 23.76 -28.24 -22.44
C GLU A 175 24.09 -26.87 -23.08
N LEU A 176 23.97 -25.81 -22.26
CA LEU A 176 25.14 -25.03 -21.86
C LEU A 176 24.84 -24.14 -20.65
N ASP A 177 25.50 -24.50 -19.56
CA ASP A 177 25.76 -23.77 -18.33
C ASP A 177 26.69 -22.58 -18.59
N THR A 178 26.39 -21.40 -18.04
CA THR A 178 27.40 -20.34 -17.77
C THR A 178 26.90 -19.39 -16.66
N SER A 179 27.29 -19.72 -15.43
CA SER A 179 27.96 -18.84 -14.45
C SER A 179 27.37 -17.44 -14.11
N GLU A 180 26.88 -17.32 -12.86
CA GLU A 180 26.90 -16.14 -11.97
C GLU A 180 28.34 -15.59 -11.71
N PRO A 181 28.61 -14.61 -10.79
CA PRO A 181 27.94 -13.35 -10.42
C PRO A 181 28.93 -12.16 -10.44
N ARG A 182 28.48 -10.90 -10.26
CA ARG A 182 29.38 -9.85 -9.71
C ARG A 182 28.67 -8.72 -8.96
N ALA A 183 28.87 -8.73 -7.65
CA ALA A 183 28.70 -7.58 -6.77
C ALA A 183 29.91 -6.63 -6.88
N THR A 184 29.70 -5.31 -6.74
CA THR A 184 30.63 -4.42 -6.02
C THR A 184 30.01 -3.06 -5.66
N LYS A 185 30.13 -2.73 -4.36
CA LYS A 185 30.46 -1.43 -3.70
C LYS A 185 29.55 -0.21 -3.96
N LYS A 186 28.91 0.43 -2.96
CA LYS A 186 29.33 0.95 -1.63
C LYS A 186 30.29 2.16 -1.68
N GLY A 187 29.80 3.32 -1.26
CA GLY A 187 30.55 4.52 -0.82
C GLY A 187 29.81 5.81 -1.18
N LEU A 188 29.18 6.53 -0.22
CA LEU A 188 29.76 7.65 0.58
C LEU A 188 29.89 8.93 -0.28
N SER A 189 29.44 10.14 0.08
CA SER A 189 29.19 10.79 1.38
C SER A 189 28.73 12.25 1.16
N ALA A 190 28.25 12.87 2.26
CA ALA A 190 28.38 14.30 2.64
C ALA A 190 27.50 15.30 1.87
N ASP A 191 26.49 15.93 2.50
CA ASP A 191 26.48 16.92 3.60
C ASP A 191 26.32 18.36 3.06
N SER A 192 25.40 19.09 3.74
CA SER A 192 25.55 20.51 4.12
C SER A 192 25.42 21.56 2.98
N ASP A 193 24.75 22.71 3.08
CA ASP A 193 24.22 23.51 4.18
C ASP A 193 23.21 24.53 3.57
N ASP A 194 22.15 24.89 4.29
CA ASP A 194 21.99 26.21 4.94
C ASP A 194 21.82 27.41 3.99
N ALA A 195 20.62 28.00 3.97
CA ALA A 195 20.42 29.45 3.91
C ALA A 195 18.95 29.80 4.17
N SER A 196 18.77 30.53 5.26
CA SER A 196 17.57 31.20 5.75
C SER A 196 17.46 32.62 5.19
N ASP A 197 16.24 33.14 5.04
CA ASP A 197 15.76 34.52 5.38
C ASP A 197 14.44 34.82 4.63
N LYS A 198 13.31 35.00 5.32
CA LYS A 198 12.75 36.25 5.90
C LYS A 198 12.48 37.38 4.89
N VAL A 199 11.20 37.76 4.75
CA VAL A 199 10.61 39.13 4.71
C VAL A 199 9.07 38.91 4.85
N SER A 200 8.39 39.06 5.99
CA SER A 200 7.90 40.24 6.73
C SER A 200 6.85 41.13 6.02
N GLU A 201 5.75 41.39 6.75
CA GLU A 201 4.90 42.62 6.72
C GLU A 201 3.99 42.85 5.49
N THR A 202 2.78 43.44 5.53
CA THR A 202 2.05 44.23 6.53
C THR A 202 0.60 44.41 6.07
N LYS A 203 -0.29 44.64 7.06
CA LYS A 203 -1.60 45.33 7.03
C LYS A 203 -1.94 46.16 5.78
N SER A 204 -3.19 46.02 5.34
CA SER A 204 -4.15 47.12 5.16
C SER A 204 -5.56 46.59 5.32
#